data_AF-A0A7K9E9Y0-F1
#
_entry.id   AF-A0A7K9E9Y0-F1
#
_cell.length_a   1.000
_cell.length_b   1.000
_cell.length_c   1.000
_cell.angle_alpha   90.00
_cell.angle_beta   90.00
_cell.angle_gamma   90.00
#
_symmetry.space_group_name_H-M   'P 1'
#
loop_
_entity.id
_entity.type
_entity.pdbx_description
1 polymer ?
#
loop_
_entity_poly.entity_id
_entity_poly.type
_entity_poly.pdbx_seq_one_letter_code
_entity_poly.pdbx_strand_id
1 'polypeptide(L)'
;VRHKETRQRFAMKKINKQNLILRNQIQQAFVERDILTFAENPFVVSMYCSFETRRHLCMVMEYVEGGDCATLMKNMGPLPVDMARMYFAETVLALEYLHNYGIVHR
;
A
#
# COMPACT_ATOMS: atom_id res chain seq x y z
N VAL A 1 -6.81 -0.49 -11.84
CA VAL A 1 -6.49 -0.51 -13.30
C VAL A 1 -6.28 -1.96 -13.76
N ARG A 2 -6.22 -2.22 -15.07
CA ARG A 2 -6.01 -3.58 -15.59
C ARG A 2 -4.93 -3.57 -16.67
N HIS A 3 -3.98 -4.50 -16.61
CA HIS A 3 -3.01 -4.68 -17.68
C HIS A 3 -3.72 -5.18 -18.94
N LYS A 4 -3.36 -4.65 -20.11
CA LYS A 4 -4.15 -4.84 -21.34
C LYS A 4 -4.10 -6.30 -21.83
N GLU A 5 -2.90 -6.88 -21.84
CA GLU A 5 -2.64 -8.22 -22.38
C GLU A 5 -2.99 -9.29 -21.36
N THR A 6 -2.34 -9.27 -20.19
CA THR A 6 -2.53 -10.28 -19.14
C THR A 6 -3.87 -10.18 -18.41
N ARG A 7 -4.61 -9.06 -18.58
CA ARG A 7 -5.88 -8.78 -17.89
C ARG A 7 -5.78 -8.77 -16.36
N GLN A 8 -4.57 -8.80 -15.80
CA GLN A 8 -4.31 -8.73 -14.37
C GLN A 8 -4.72 -7.37 -13.79
N ARG A 9 -5.28 -7.38 -12.58
CA ARG A 9 -5.75 -6.19 -11.87
C ARG A 9 -4.63 -5.62 -11.00
N PHE A 10 -4.60 -4.28 -10.91
CA PHE A 10 -3.65 -3.53 -10.09
C PHE A 10 -4.35 -2.35 -9.41
N ALA A 11 -3.87 -1.93 -8.26
CA ALA A 11 -4.20 -0.64 -7.68
C ALA A 11 -3.30 0.44 -8.30
N MET A 12 -3.86 1.62 -8.59
CA MET A 12 -3.06 2.75 -9.07
C MET A 12 -3.32 3.96 -8.19
N LYS A 13 -2.29 4.38 -7.44
CA LYS A 13 -2.31 5.63 -6.68
C LYS A 13 -1.91 6.76 -7.61
N LYS A 14 -2.79 7.74 -7.82
CA LYS A 14 -2.53 8.95 -8.60
C LYS A 14 -2.39 10.14 -7.67
N ILE A 15 -1.24 10.79 -7.69
CA ILE A 15 -0.91 11.91 -6.80
C ILE A 15 -0.68 13.15 -7.65
N ASN A 16 -1.44 14.22 -7.41
CA ASN A 16 -1.30 15.47 -8.14
C ASN A 16 0.04 16.15 -7.76
N LYS A 17 0.86 16.47 -8.77
CA LYS A 17 2.20 17.06 -8.56
C LYS A 17 2.14 18.45 -7.91
N GLN A 18 1.16 19.28 -8.25
CA GLN A 18 0.98 20.59 -7.62
C GLN A 18 0.65 20.44 -6.14
N ASN A 19 -0.19 19.47 -5.76
CA ASN A 19 -0.50 19.21 -4.36
C ASN A 19 0.75 18.76 -3.57
N LEU A 20 1.62 17.94 -4.18
CA LEU A 20 2.89 17.54 -3.55
C LEU A 20 3.78 18.74 -3.27
N ILE A 21 3.89 19.68 -4.22
CA ILE A 21 4.67 20.90 -4.06
C ILE A 21 4.06 21.78 -2.97
N LEU A 22 2.76 22.06 -3.06
CA LEU A 22 2.04 22.94 -2.12
C LEU A 22 2.09 22.43 -0.67
N ARG A 23 2.11 21.11 -0.47
CA ARG A 23 2.17 20.48 0.85
C ARG A 23 3.59 20.13 1.30
N ASN A 24 4.60 20.43 0.50
CA ASN A 24 5.99 20.02 0.73
C ASN A 24 6.12 18.49 0.99
N GLN A 25 5.43 17.68 0.16
CA GLN A 25 5.33 16.23 0.30
C GLN A 25 6.12 15.44 -0.75
N ILE A 26 6.97 16.11 -1.53
CA ILE A 26 7.72 15.48 -2.62
C ILE A 26 8.64 14.38 -2.08
N GLN A 27 9.38 14.66 -1.02
CA GLN A 27 10.31 13.69 -0.43
C GLN A 27 9.58 12.48 0.14
N GLN A 28 8.44 12.68 0.79
CA GLN A 28 7.60 11.62 1.34
C GLN A 28 7.07 10.71 0.23
N ALA A 29 6.69 11.27 -0.92
CA ALA A 29 6.27 10.46 -2.07
C ALA A 29 7.42 9.61 -2.65
N PHE A 30 8.66 10.12 -2.64
CA PHE A 30 9.83 9.32 -3.02
C PHE A 30 10.14 8.23 -2.00
N VAL A 31 10.09 8.53 -0.71
CA VAL A 31 10.29 7.54 0.36
C VAL A 31 9.24 6.44 0.27
N GLU A 32 7.97 6.78 0.07
CA GLU A 32 6.89 5.80 -0.13
C GLU A 32 7.17 4.88 -1.33
N ARG A 33 7.53 5.47 -2.47
CA ARG A 33 7.90 4.70 -3.67
C ARG A 33 9.05 3.74 -3.37
N ASP A 34 10.10 4.22 -2.72
CA ASP A 34 11.30 3.45 -2.47
C ASP A 34 10.99 2.27 -1.54
N ILE A 35 10.26 2.51 -0.43
CA ILE A 35 9.80 1.46 0.49
C ILE A 35 9.00 0.38 -0.24
N LEU A 36 8.01 0.78 -1.03
CA LEU A 36 7.14 -0.17 -1.73
C LEU A 36 7.86 -0.92 -2.86
N THR A 37 9.00 -0.42 -3.36
CA THR A 37 9.77 -1.08 -4.43
C THR A 37 10.47 -2.34 -3.95
N PHE A 38 11.03 -2.34 -2.75
CA PHE A 38 11.79 -3.50 -2.23
C PHE A 38 10.98 -4.38 -1.26
N ALA A 39 9.72 -4.03 -0.99
CA ALA A 39 8.86 -4.80 -0.11
C ALA A 39 8.60 -6.20 -0.71
N GLU A 40 9.24 -7.20 -0.13
CA GLU A 40 9.12 -8.63 -0.44
C GLU A 40 8.60 -9.36 0.80
N ASN A 41 7.33 -9.08 1.15
CA ASN A 41 6.67 -9.71 2.29
C ASN A 41 5.18 -9.89 1.97
N PRO A 42 4.57 -11.06 2.27
CA PRO A 42 3.17 -11.34 1.93
C PRO A 42 2.15 -10.44 2.63
N PHE A 43 2.55 -9.71 3.67
CA PHE A 43 1.69 -8.82 4.45
C PHE A 43 2.02 -7.34 4.23
N VAL A 44 2.91 -7.01 3.28
CA VAL A 44 3.22 -5.64 2.87
C VAL A 44 2.97 -5.51 1.37
N VAL A 45 2.07 -4.60 1.00
CA VAL A 45 1.75 -4.33 -0.41
C VAL A 45 3.00 -3.94 -1.18
N SER A 46 3.28 -4.67 -2.26
CA SER A 46 4.39 -4.36 -3.16
C SER A 46 4.00 -3.39 -4.28
N MET A 47 4.97 -2.63 -4.77
CA MET A 47 4.85 -1.82 -5.97
C MET A 47 5.45 -2.56 -7.18
N TYR A 48 4.73 -2.54 -8.30
CA TYR A 48 5.19 -3.11 -9.57
C TYR A 48 5.98 -2.10 -10.40
N CYS A 49 5.48 -0.87 -10.49
CA CYS A 49 6.17 0.23 -11.17
C CYS A 49 5.63 1.59 -10.75
N SER A 50 6.37 2.65 -11.11
CA SER A 50 5.90 4.02 -11.03
C SER A 50 6.21 4.76 -12.33
N PHE A 51 5.38 5.75 -12.65
CA PHE A 51 5.58 6.63 -13.80
C PHE A 51 4.93 7.98 -13.54
N GLU A 52 5.23 8.96 -14.37
CA GLU A 52 4.64 10.28 -14.25
C GLU A 52 3.95 10.73 -15.53
N THR A 53 3.00 11.64 -15.33
CA THR A 53 2.34 12.40 -16.38
C THR A 53 2.63 13.88 -16.16
N ARG A 54 2.14 14.74 -17.05
CA ARG A 54 2.23 16.20 -16.87
C ARG A 54 1.69 16.68 -15.51
N ARG A 55 0.65 16.02 -14.96
CA ARG A 55 -0.04 16.49 -13.74
C ARG A 55 0.09 15.57 -12.54
N HIS A 56 0.48 14.31 -12.73
CA HIS A 56 0.44 13.30 -11.66
C HIS A 56 1.71 12.46 -11.61
N LEU A 57 2.10 12.08 -10.39
CA LEU A 57 2.88 10.88 -10.11
C LEU A 57 1.91 9.70 -9.96
N CYS A 58 2.21 8.58 -10.61
CA CYS A 58 1.39 7.37 -10.61
C CYS A 58 2.21 6.20 -10.07
N MET A 59 1.68 5.50 -9.07
CA MET A 59 2.27 4.28 -8.51
C MET A 59 1.33 3.11 -8.79
N VAL A 60 1.85 2.06 -9.43
CA VAL A 60 1.10 0.83 -9.75
C VAL A 60 1.49 -0.23 -8.71
N MET A 61 0.51 -0.66 -7.94
CA MET A 61 0.69 -1.50 -6.77
C MET A 61 -0.16 -2.77 -6.89
N GLU A 62 0.11 -3.73 -6.02
CA GLU A 62 -0.75 -4.90 -5.84
C GLU A 62 -2.21 -4.49 -5.62
N TYR A 63 -3.12 -5.25 -6.25
CA TYR A 63 -4.54 -5.12 -5.99
C TYR A 63 -4.97 -6.17 -4.98
N VAL A 64 -5.22 -5.74 -3.75
CA VAL A 64 -5.75 -6.60 -2.69
C VAL A 64 -7.27 -6.66 -2.81
N GLU A 65 -7.80 -7.86 -2.99
CA GLU A 65 -9.24 -8.12 -3.01
C GLU A 65 -9.77 -8.15 -1.56
N GLY A 66 -11.01 -7.71 -1.34
CA GLY A 66 -11.65 -7.71 -0.01
C GLY A 66 -11.68 -6.35 0.71
N GLY A 67 -10.90 -5.36 0.25
CA GLY A 67 -10.92 -4.01 0.81
C GLY A 67 -10.05 -3.87 2.07
N ASP A 68 -10.36 -2.87 2.91
CA ASP A 68 -9.59 -2.55 4.12
C ASP A 68 -10.26 -3.05 5.42
N CYS A 69 -9.46 -3.24 6.46
CA CYS A 69 -9.91 -3.72 7.77
C CYS A 69 -10.97 -2.82 8.43
N ALA A 70 -10.94 -1.51 8.20
CA ALA A 70 -11.92 -0.60 8.78
C ALA A 70 -13.30 -0.81 8.15
N THR A 71 -13.35 -0.99 6.83
CA THR A 71 -14.57 -1.38 6.11
C THR A 71 -15.08 -2.75 6.57
N LEU A 72 -14.20 -3.73 6.76
CA LEU A 72 -14.57 -5.05 7.30
C LEU A 72 -15.24 -4.95 8.67
N MET A 73 -14.61 -4.25 9.62
CA MET A 73 -15.14 -4.04 10.98
C MET A 73 -16.44 -3.24 10.98
N LYS A 74 -16.56 -2.25 10.10
CA LYS A 74 -17.81 -1.46 9.97
C LYS A 74 -18.99 -2.33 9.55
N ASN A 75 -18.74 -3.32 8.68
CA ASN A 75 -19.79 -4.18 8.14
C ASN A 75 -20.11 -5.38 9.05
N MET A 76 -19.10 -5.95 9.72
CA MET A 76 -19.27 -7.12 10.58
C MET A 76 -19.50 -6.79 12.06
N GLY A 77 -19.11 -5.59 12.51
CA GLY A 77 -18.94 -5.30 13.94
C GLY A 77 -17.62 -5.87 14.47
N PRO A 78 -17.52 -6.12 15.79
CA PRO A 78 -16.33 -6.72 16.38
C PRO A 78 -15.97 -8.06 15.73
N LEU A 79 -14.71 -8.22 15.36
CA LEU A 79 -14.24 -9.46 14.75
C LEU A 79 -14.26 -10.61 15.77
N PRO A 80 -14.63 -11.83 15.36
CA PRO A 80 -14.42 -13.02 16.18
C PRO A 80 -12.96 -13.14 16.61
N VAL A 81 -12.72 -13.64 17.83
CA VAL A 81 -11.38 -13.69 18.45
C VAL A 81 -10.36 -14.39 17.55
N ASP A 82 -10.73 -15.49 16.90
CA ASP A 82 -9.80 -16.22 16.03
C ASP A 82 -9.41 -15.43 14.78
N MET A 83 -10.33 -14.66 14.21
CA MET A 83 -10.08 -13.81 13.06
C MET A 83 -9.21 -12.60 13.45
N ALA A 84 -9.53 -11.98 14.59
CA ALA A 84 -8.72 -10.90 15.15
C ALA A 84 -7.28 -11.37 15.45
N ARG A 85 -7.11 -12.59 15.98
CA ARG A 85 -5.80 -13.19 16.24
C ARG A 85 -4.99 -13.35 14.95
N MET A 86 -5.60 -13.82 13.86
CA MET A 86 -4.94 -13.98 12.57
C MET A 86 -4.49 -12.64 12.00
N TYR A 87 -5.40 -11.65 11.86
CA TYR A 87 -5.02 -10.33 11.34
C TYR A 87 -3.95 -9.65 12.19
N PHE A 88 -4.00 -9.83 13.51
CA PHE A 88 -2.97 -9.30 14.39
C PHE A 88 -1.63 -9.98 14.16
N ALA A 89 -1.58 -11.31 14.03
CA ALA A 89 -0.36 -12.04 13.72
C ALA A 89 0.26 -11.61 12.37
N GLU A 90 -0.55 -11.47 11.32
CA GLU A 90 -0.11 -10.98 10.01
C GLU A 90 0.47 -9.55 10.12
N THR A 91 -0.20 -8.68 10.87
CA THR A 91 0.26 -7.30 11.11
C THR A 91 1.61 -7.28 11.85
N VAL A 92 1.78 -8.15 12.86
CA VAL A 92 3.05 -8.26 13.60
C VAL A 92 4.18 -8.71 12.68
N LEU A 93 3.94 -9.70 11.82
CA LEU A 93 4.94 -10.17 10.83
C LEU A 93 5.29 -9.09 9.80
N ALA A 94 4.31 -8.30 9.35
CA ALA A 94 4.55 -7.15 8.49
C ALA A 94 5.44 -6.08 9.17
N LEU A 95 5.15 -5.78 10.44
CA LEU A 95 5.91 -4.81 11.21
C LEU A 95 7.32 -5.30 11.53
N GLU A 96 7.49 -6.56 11.90
CA GLU A 96 8.81 -7.17 12.09
C GLU A 96 9.67 -7.03 10.83
N TYR A 97 9.09 -7.37 9.67
CA TYR A 97 9.76 -7.20 8.38
C TYR A 97 10.19 -5.73 8.16
N LEU A 98 9.27 -4.76 8.29
CA LEU A 98 9.60 -3.34 8.07
C LEU A 98 10.65 -2.82 9.05
N HIS A 99 10.55 -3.21 10.33
CA HIS A 99 11.48 -2.79 11.36
C HIS A 99 12.89 -3.35 11.14
N ASN A 100 13.04 -4.54 10.55
CA ASN A 100 14.36 -5.08 10.18
C ASN A 100 15.07 -4.23 9.10
N TYR A 101 14.34 -3.45 8.32
CA TYR A 101 14.89 -2.45 7.38
C TYR A 101 14.96 -1.04 7.97
N GLY A 102 14.69 -0.86 9.26
CA GLY A 102 14.70 0.44 9.94
C GLY A 102 13.53 1.35 9.56
N ILE A 103 12.45 0.80 9.02
CA ILE A 103 11.27 1.56 8.56
C ILE A 103 10.21 1.55 9.66
N VAL A 104 9.73 2.73 10.04
CA VAL A 104 8.61 2.88 10.98
C VAL A 104 7.38 3.37 10.22
N HIS A 105 6.31 2.58 10.22
CA HIS A 105 5.01 3.00 9.72
C HIS A 105 4.31 3.91 10.76
N ARG A 106 3.79 5.07 10.35
CA ARG A 106 3.18 6.09 11.23
C ARG A 106 1.86 6.61 10.67
#